data_AF-A0A0Q9WAL5-F1
#
_entry.id   AF-A0A0Q9WAL5-F1
#
_cell.length_a   1.000
_cell.length_b   1.000
_cell.length_c   1.000
_cell.angle_alpha   90.00
_cell.angle_beta   90.00
_cell.angle_gamma   90.00
#
_symmetry.space_group_name_H-M   'P 1'
#
loop_
_entity.id
_entity.type
_entity.pdbx_description
1 polymer ?
#
loop_
_entity_poly.entity_id
_entity_poly.type
_entity_poly.pdbx_seq_one_letter_code
_entity_poly.pdbx_strand_id
1 'polypeptide(L)' 'MYTVERKYLTTINWVCTKNSNVKIRCPARCVTTAGSSGRNSIKLSHRKHNHASNSFKMHKPRAVLPALSKIKSSSS' A
#
# COMPACT_ATOMS: atom_id res chain seq x y z
N MET A 1 7.06 -0.33 -6.27
CA MET A 1 5.98 -1.24 -5.84
C MET A 1 6.60 -2.53 -5.29
N TYR A 2 5.91 -3.22 -4.39
CA TYR A 2 6.35 -4.48 -3.76
C TYR A 2 5.50 -5.67 -4.22
N THR A 3 6.07 -6.87 -4.22
CA THR A 3 5.40 -8.16 -4.46
C THR A 3 5.73 -9.13 -3.32
N VAL A 4 4.88 -10.15 -3.13
CA VAL A 4 5.06 -11.16 -2.09
C VAL A 4 6.23 -12.08 -2.46
N GLU A 5 7.21 -12.19 -1.56
CA GLU A 5 8.27 -13.20 -1.67
C GLU A 5 7.91 -14.46 -0.87
N ARG A 6 7.49 -14.29 0.40
CA ARG A 6 7.08 -15.39 1.28
C ARG A 6 5.94 -14.97 2.19
N LYS A 7 5.05 -15.91 2.47
CA LYS A 7 3.98 -15.77 3.48
C LYS A 7 4.24 -16.74 4.62
N TYR A 8 4.14 -16.24 5.84
CA TYR A 8 4.14 -17.00 7.08
C TYR A 8 2.80 -16.81 7.79
N LEU A 9 2.60 -17.54 8.89
CA LEU A 9 1.36 -17.50 9.67
C LEU A 9 1.00 -16.09 10.14
N THR A 10 1.99 -15.32 10.60
CA THR A 10 1.77 -13.99 11.19
C THR A 10 2.45 -12.86 10.41
N THR A 11 3.29 -13.18 9.43
CA THR A 11 4.10 -12.21 8.69
C THR A 11 4.14 -12.48 7.20
N ILE A 12 4.23 -11.43 6.40
CA ILE A 12 4.46 -11.53 4.94
C ILE A 12 5.73 -10.76 4.62
N ASN A 13 6.66 -11.44 3.95
CA ASN A 13 7.87 -10.83 3.39
C ASN A 13 7.56 -10.32 1.98
N TRP A 14 7.83 -9.05 1.77
CA TRP A 14 7.64 -8.35 0.52
C TRP A 14 8.99 -7.89 -0.04
N VAL A 15 9.16 -8.05 -1.35
CA VAL A 15 10.33 -7.57 -2.09
C VAL A 15 9.89 -6.60 -3.18
N CYS A 16 10.77 -5.69 -3.59
CA CYS A 16 10.47 -4.82 -4.71
C CYS A 16 10.14 -5.64 -5.97
N THR A 17 9.18 -5.20 -6.78
CA THR A 17 8.85 -5.83 -8.07
C THR A 17 10.02 -5.85 -9.05
N LYS A 18 11.03 -5.00 -8.87
CA LYS A 18 12.27 -4.97 -9.67
C LYS A 18 13.40 -5.83 -9.07
N ASN A 19 13.15 -6.60 -8.00
CA ASN A 19 14.12 -7.51 -7.42
C ASN A 19 14.52 -8.65 -8.39
N SER A 20 13.57 -9.18 -9.16
CA SER A 20 13.81 -10.24 -10.14
C SER A 20 14.47 -9.76 -11.44
N ASN A 21 14.53 -8.45 -11.68
CA ASN A 21 15.19 -7.91 -12.87
C ASN A 21 16.70 -8.04 -12.71
N VAL A 22 17.35 -8.84 -13.55
CA VAL A 22 18.80 -9.14 -13.43
C VAL A 22 19.68 -7.89 -13.53
N LYS A 23 19.26 -6.86 -14.28
CA LYS A 23 20.02 -5.60 -14.44
C LYS A 23 19.88 -4.66 -13.24
N ILE A 24 18.72 -4.67 -12.55
CA ILE A 24 18.44 -3.76 -11.43
C ILE A 24 18.69 -4.45 -10.07
N ARG A 25 18.22 -5.69 -9.90
CA ARG A 25 18.32 -6.49 -8.67
C ARG A 25 18.00 -5.66 -7.40
N CYS A 26 16.84 -5.01 -7.41
CA CYS A 26 16.50 -4.03 -6.37
C CYS A 26 16.48 -4.66 -4.96
N PRO A 27 17.26 -4.14 -3.99
CA PRO A 27 17.42 -4.76 -2.67
C PRO A 27 16.33 -4.37 -1.66
N ALA A 28 15.38 -3.51 -2.04
CA ALA A 28 14.36 -3.01 -1.13
C ALA A 28 13.37 -4.10 -0.72
N ARG A 29 13.16 -4.23 0.59
CA ARG A 29 12.28 -5.22 1.22
C ARG A 29 11.43 -4.59 2.32
N CYS A 30 10.26 -5.16 2.58
CA CYS A 30 9.48 -4.86 3.77
C CYS A 30 8.77 -6.09 4.30
N VAL A 31 8.38 -6.05 5.57
CA VAL A 31 7.64 -7.12 6.23
C VAL A 31 6.36 -6.54 6.80
N THR A 32 5.24 -7.20 6.55
CA THR A 32 3.98 -6.86 7.20
C THR A 32 3.66 -7.92 8.23
N THR A 33 3.41 -7.52 9.47
CA THR A 33 3.03 -8.42 10.56
C THR A 33 1.58 -8.17 10.92
N ALA A 34 0.77 -9.23 10.92
CA ALA A 34 -0.57 -9.19 11.48
C ALA A 34 -0.44 -9.14 13.00
N GLY A 35 -0.79 -8.01 13.61
CA GLY A 35 -0.81 -7.88 15.05
C GLY A 35 -2.02 -8.59 15.65
N SER A 36 -1.86 -9.17 16.84
CA SER A 36 -2.93 -9.88 17.55
C SER A 36 -4.13 -9.00 17.92
N SER A 37 -3.98 -7.67 17.92
CA SER A 37 -5.05 -6.69 18.22
C SER A 37 -5.69 -6.07 16.97
N GLY A 38 -5.59 -6.71 15.81
CA GLY A 38 -6.19 -6.22 14.56
C GLY A 38 -5.44 -5.06 13.89
N ARG A 39 -4.28 -4.64 14.42
CA ARG A 39 -3.43 -3.60 13.83
C ARG A 39 -2.27 -4.25 13.07
N ASN A 40 -2.28 -4.17 11.75
CA ASN A 40 -1.16 -4.60 10.92
C ASN A 40 -0.01 -3.61 11.08
N SER A 41 1.19 -4.13 11.36
CA SER A 41 2.42 -3.32 11.40
C SER A 41 3.26 -3.58 10.15
N ILE A 42 3.96 -2.55 9.69
CA ILE A 42 4.83 -2.61 8.52
C ILE A 42 6.25 -2.25 8.97
N LYS A 43 7.19 -3.16 8.76
CA LYS A 43 8.62 -2.92 8.98
C LYS A 43 9.32 -2.79 7.63
N LEU A 44 9.73 -1.58 7.29
CA LEU A 44 10.56 -1.32 6.11
C LEU A 44 12.01 -1.72 6.42
N SER A 45 12.67 -2.37 5.47
CA SER A 45 14.11 -2.60 5.57
C SER A 45 14.87 -1.28 5.37
N HIS A 46 16.10 -1.21 5.90
CA HIS A 46 16.99 -0.07 5.67
C HIS A 46 17.44 0.04 4.20
N ARG A 47 17.34 -1.03 3.42
CA ARG A 47 17.74 -1.05 2.01
C ARG A 47 16.75 -0.24 1.17
N LYS A 48 17.25 0.86 0.58
CA LYS A 48 16.47 1.73 -0.31
C LYS A 48 16.37 1.14 -1.72
N HIS A 49 15.40 1.63 -2.50
CA HIS A 49 15.31 1.34 -3.92
C HIS A 49 16.51 1.94 -4.65
N ASN A 50 17.07 1.20 -5.61
CA ASN A 50 18.18 1.61 -6.47
C ASN A 50 17.72 1.99 -7.89
N HIS A 51 16.43 2.26 -8.05
CA HIS A 51 15.82 2.65 -9.31
C HIS A 51 14.78 3.72 -9.05
N ALA A 52 14.46 4.51 -10.07
CA ALA A 52 13.34 5.45 -10.00
C ALA A 52 12.04 4.70 -9.68
N SER A 53 11.24 5.26 -8.78
CA SER A 53 9.84 4.89 -8.67
C SER A 53 9.15 5.33 -9.96
N ASN A 54 8.58 4.41 -10.75
CA ASN A 54 7.56 4.80 -11.72
C ASN A 54 6.53 5.60 -10.91
N SER A 55 6.41 6.90 -11.21
CA SER A 55 5.51 7.83 -10.54
C SER A 55 4.08 7.36 -10.78
N PHE A 56 3.59 6.46 -9.95
CA PHE A 56 2.17 6.15 -9.92
C PHE A 56 1.50 7.44 -9.45
N LYS A 57 0.76 8.11 -10.34
CA LYS A 57 -0.20 9.14 -9.93
C LYS A 57 -1.10 8.44 -8.91
N MET A 58 -0.95 8.81 -7.65
CA MET A 58 -1.82 8.36 -6.58
C MET A 58 -3.26 8.63 -7.04
N HIS A 59 -4.05 7.59 -7.25
CA HIS A 59 -5.48 7.79 -7.48
C HIS A 59 -6.00 8.44 -6.21
N LYS A 60 -6.37 9.73 -6.32
CA LYS A 60 -7.07 10.45 -5.25
C LYS A 60 -8.21 9.53 -4.78
N PRO A 61 -8.35 9.28 -3.47
CA PRO A 61 -9.50 8.54 -2.97
C PRO A 61 -10.74 9.23 -3.55
N ARG A 62 -11.64 8.44 -4.17
CA ARG A 62 -12.89 8.94 -4.71
C ARG A 62 -13.59 9.66 -3.56
N ALA A 63 -13.68 10.99 -3.64
CA ALA A 63 -14.47 11.75 -2.69
C ALA A 63 -15.86 11.12 -2.69
N VAL A 64 -16.29 10.61 -1.54
CA VAL A 64 -17.68 10.23 -1.34
C VAL A 64 -18.45 11.53 -1.46
N LEU A 65 -19.10 11.75 -2.60
CA LEU A 65 -20.06 12.84 -2.75
C LEU A 65 -21.08 12.67 -1.63
N PRO A 66 -21.33 13.68 -0.77
CA PRO A 66 -22.40 13.58 0.20
C PRO A 66 -23.71 13.43 -0.56
N ALA A 67 -24.47 12.40 -0.22
CA ALA A 67 -25.82 12.19 -0.73
C ALA A 67 -26.65 13.45 -0.43
N LEU A 68 -27.23 14.04 -1.48
CA LEU A 68 -28.09 15.21 -1.40
C LEU A 68 -29.31 14.84 -0.54
N SER A 69 -29.31 15.21 0.74
CA SER A 69 -30.48 15.08 1.60
C SER A 69 -31.53 16.08 1.14
N LYS A 70 -32.60 15.53 0.57
CA LYS A 70 -33.80 16.21 0.12
C LYS A 70 -34.46 16.93 1.31
N ILE A 71 -34.39 18.26 1.35
CA ILE A 71 -35.19 19.07 2.26
C ILE A 71 -36.44 19.52 1.51
N LYS A 72 -37.56 18.88 1.83
CA LYS A 72 -38.90 19.34 1.51
C LYS A 72 -39.40 20.09 2.74
N SER A 73 -39.74 21.36 2.62
CA SER A 73 -40.65 22.08 3.54
C SER A 73 -41.11 23.38 2.88
N SER A 74 -42.41 23.60 2.99
CA SER A 74 -43.27 24.58 2.33
C SER A 74 -43.52 25.80 3.22
N SER A 75 -44.07 26.86 2.60
CA SER A 75 -44.82 27.98 3.20
C SER A 75 -43.99 29.02 3.99
N SER A 76 -44.24 30.32 3.89
CA SER A 76 -45.51 31.04 3.73
C SER A 76 -45.39 32.27 2.83
#